data_AF-A0A8J7QXF2-F1
#
_entry.id   AF-A0A8J7QXF2-F1
#
_cell.length_a   1.000
_cell.length_b   1.000
_cell.length_c   1.000
_cell.angle_alpha   90.00
_cell.angle_beta   90.00
_cell.angle_gamma   90.00
#
_symmetry.space_group_name_H-M   'P 1'
#
loop_
_entity.id
_entity.type
_entity.pdbx_description
1 polymer ?
#
loop_
_entity_poly.entity_id
_entity_poly.type
_entity_poly.pdbx_seq_one_letter_code
_entity_poly.pdbx_strand_id
1 'polypeptide(L)'
;MFSEDAVCRQCGLAPYILRYWQMHFPELRGEAQGYKTTFSANDIALVWRIKKLLYIDRLSMQEAQERLRAEQCFPVCDPGRAGLGPRIASTQTMRVELSETEEKKAQSFAEQEKEQEKQRLEAKRLERIERVRRVISELKELKSQLS
;
A
#
# COMPACT_ATOMS: atom_id res chain seq x y z
N MET A 1 2.06 9.40 -16.36
CA MET A 1 0.89 9.34 -15.45
C MET A 1 0.52 7.88 -15.25
N PHE A 2 0.51 7.41 -14.01
CA PHE A 2 0.23 6.05 -13.60
C PHE A 2 -1.13 5.98 -12.90
N SER A 3 -1.86 4.88 -13.05
CA SER A 3 -3.06 4.62 -12.24
C SER A 3 -2.67 4.10 -10.86
N GLU A 4 -3.58 4.21 -9.89
CA GLU A 4 -3.39 3.67 -8.53
C GLU A 4 -2.97 2.19 -8.56
N ASP A 5 -3.63 1.37 -9.38
CA ASP A 5 -3.28 -0.04 -9.59
C ASP A 5 -1.88 -0.25 -10.18
N ALA A 6 -1.42 0.65 -11.04
CA ALA A 6 -0.07 0.56 -11.60
C ALA A 6 0.98 0.88 -10.54
N VAL A 7 0.75 1.90 -9.71
CA VAL A 7 1.64 2.26 -8.60
C VAL A 7 1.68 1.16 -7.54
N CYS A 8 0.53 0.60 -7.18
CA CYS A 8 0.42 -0.51 -6.23
C CYS A 8 1.23 -1.72 -6.70
N ARG A 9 1.10 -2.10 -7.98
CA ARG A 9 1.87 -3.20 -8.57
C ARG A 9 3.37 -2.91 -8.60
N GLN A 10 3.77 -1.69 -8.93
CA GLN A 10 5.18 -1.30 -9.01
C GLN A 10 5.86 -1.25 -7.64
N CYS A 11 5.14 -0.77 -6.63
CA CYS A 11 5.68 -0.59 -5.27
C CYS A 11 5.48 -1.83 -4.38
N GLY A 12 4.71 -2.82 -4.86
CA GLY A 12 4.27 -3.96 -4.05
C GLY A 12 3.50 -3.50 -2.81
N LEU A 13 2.52 -2.61 -3.02
CA LEU A 13 1.64 -2.10 -1.97
C LEU A 13 0.20 -2.45 -2.30
N ALA A 14 -0.58 -2.70 -1.26
CA ALA A 14 -2.01 -2.88 -1.42
C ALA A 14 -2.72 -1.52 -1.64
N PRO A 15 -3.82 -1.47 -2.42
CA PRO A 15 -4.52 -0.22 -2.71
C PRO A 15 -4.97 0.56 -1.48
N TYR A 16 -5.43 -0.13 -0.43
CA TYR A 16 -5.88 0.57 0.79
C TYR A 16 -4.70 1.21 1.57
N ILE A 17 -3.47 0.66 1.53
CA ILE A 17 -2.28 1.34 2.10
C ILE A 17 -2.05 2.63 1.34
N LEU A 18 -2.10 2.58 0.00
CA LEU A 18 -1.83 3.76 -0.81
C LEU A 18 -2.86 4.86 -0.54
N ARG A 19 -4.14 4.51 -0.38
CA ARG A 19 -5.20 5.45 0.06
C ARG A 19 -4.97 5.99 1.46
N TYR A 20 -4.53 5.15 2.40
CA TYR A 20 -4.20 5.59 3.75
C TYR A 20 -3.02 6.58 3.71
N TRP A 21 -1.97 6.29 2.95
CA TRP A 21 -0.84 7.19 2.78
C TRP A 21 -1.24 8.50 2.09
N GLN A 22 -2.14 8.49 1.11
CA GLN A 22 -2.68 9.71 0.51
C GLN A 22 -3.41 10.63 1.51
N MET A 23 -3.97 10.07 2.59
CA MET A 23 -4.60 10.86 3.65
C MET A 23 -3.57 11.55 4.54
N HIS A 24 -2.46 10.87 4.84
CA HIS A 24 -1.41 11.37 5.74
C HIS A 24 -0.35 12.23 5.03
N PHE A 25 -0.08 11.95 3.76
CA PHE A 25 0.92 12.64 2.94
C PHE A 25 0.19 13.45 1.85
N PRO A 26 -0.15 14.73 2.10
CA PRO A 26 -0.81 15.56 1.09
C PRO A 26 0.06 15.82 -0.14
N GLU A 27 1.38 15.68 0.00
CA GLU A 27 2.36 15.71 -1.11
C GLU A 27 2.21 14.54 -2.07
N LEU A 28 1.65 13.41 -1.61
CA LEU A 28 1.39 12.21 -2.40
C LEU A 28 0.04 12.25 -3.12
N ARG A 29 -0.79 13.26 -2.83
CA ARG A 29 -2.04 13.48 -3.55
C ARG A 29 -1.68 14.02 -4.93
N GLY A 30 -1.55 13.10 -5.89
CA GLY A 30 -1.32 13.42 -7.30
C GLY A 30 -2.33 14.43 -7.83
N GLU A 31 -2.08 14.94 -9.03
CA GLU A 31 -2.97 15.90 -9.69
C GLU A 31 -4.38 15.30 -9.82
N ALA A 32 -5.29 15.77 -8.96
CA ALA A 32 -6.67 15.32 -8.96
C ALA A 32 -7.41 16.01 -10.11
N GLN A 33 -7.34 15.41 -11.30
CA GLN A 33 -8.16 15.84 -12.44
C GLN A 33 -9.54 15.14 -12.35
N GLY A 34 -10.41 15.68 -11.50
CA GLY A 34 -11.78 15.17 -11.30
C GLY A 34 -11.81 13.84 -10.52
N TYR A 35 -12.41 12.79 -11.11
CA TYR A 35 -12.62 11.47 -10.46
C TYR A 35 -11.41 10.52 -10.53
N LYS A 36 -10.37 10.85 -11.30
CA LYS A 36 -9.17 10.01 -11.45
C LYS A 36 -7.97 10.72 -10.86
N THR A 37 -7.30 10.05 -9.92
CA THR A 37 -5.98 10.47 -9.43
C THR A 37 -4.94 9.85 -10.34
N THR A 38 -4.17 10.68 -11.03
CA THR A 38 -3.00 10.24 -11.79
C THR A 38 -1.76 10.43 -10.95
N PHE A 39 -0.91 9.40 -10.90
CA PHE A 39 0.37 9.46 -10.21
C PHE A 39 1.49 9.82 -11.19
N SER A 40 2.36 10.73 -10.80
CA SER A 40 3.60 11.01 -11.52
C SER A 40 4.69 10.00 -11.14
N ALA A 41 5.78 9.99 -11.91
CA ALA A 41 6.99 9.25 -11.52
C ALA A 41 7.56 9.76 -10.18
N ASN A 42 7.36 11.06 -9.90
CA ASN A 42 7.71 11.67 -8.62
C ASN A 42 6.90 11.06 -7.45
N ASP A 43 5.61 10.81 -7.64
CA ASP A 43 4.77 10.21 -6.59
C ASP A 43 5.20 8.78 -6.29
N ILE A 44 5.62 8.03 -7.32
CA ILE A 44 6.19 6.68 -7.12
C ILE A 44 7.45 6.79 -6.25
N ALA A 45 8.37 7.71 -6.54
CA ALA A 45 9.57 7.90 -5.74
C ALA A 45 9.25 8.32 -4.28
N LEU A 46 8.22 9.14 -4.06
CA LEU A 46 7.70 9.44 -2.72
C LEU A 46 7.20 8.19 -1.99
N VAL A 47 6.43 7.33 -2.67
CA VAL A 47 5.95 6.06 -2.10
C VAL A 47 7.13 5.19 -1.65
N TRP A 48 8.19 5.08 -2.46
CA TRP A 48 9.40 4.35 -2.07
C TRP A 48 10.10 4.97 -0.87
N ARG A 49 10.14 6.30 -0.79
CA ARG A 49 10.75 7.01 0.34
C ARG A 49 9.96 6.81 1.63
N ILE A 50 8.63 6.98 1.60
CA ILE A 50 7.73 6.72 2.71
C ILE A 50 7.88 5.26 3.18
N LYS A 51 7.92 4.31 2.24
CA LYS A 51 8.16 2.89 2.56
C LYS A 51 9.49 2.70 3.28
N LYS A 52 10.56 3.37 2.84
CA LYS A 52 11.85 3.30 3.53
C LYS A 52 11.78 3.87 4.95
N LEU A 53 11.13 5.02 5.16
CA LEU A 53 11.04 5.65 6.47
C LEU A 53 10.22 4.81 7.47
N LEU A 54 9.08 4.28 7.03
CA LEU A 54 8.20 3.49 7.89
C LEU A 54 8.76 2.10 8.16
N TYR A 55 9.26 1.42 7.12
CA TYR A 55 9.72 0.04 7.26
C TYR A 55 11.20 -0.04 7.64
N ILE A 56 12.11 0.76 7.13
CA ILE A 56 13.53 0.63 7.50
C ILE A 56 13.81 1.40 8.78
N ASP A 57 13.45 2.69 8.79
CA ASP A 57 13.80 3.59 9.89
C ASP A 57 12.82 3.47 11.08
N ARG A 58 11.75 2.67 10.93
CA ARG A 58 10.71 2.39 11.96
C ARG A 58 10.07 3.66 12.51
N LEU A 59 9.99 4.70 11.68
CA LEU A 59 9.38 5.96 12.06
C LEU A 59 7.86 5.82 12.07
N SER A 60 7.21 6.56 12.97
CA SER A 60 5.75 6.70 12.95
C SER A 60 5.31 7.51 11.72
N MET A 61 4.02 7.47 11.35
CA MET A 61 3.53 8.26 10.21
C MET A 61 3.83 9.76 10.36
N GLN A 62 3.73 10.30 11.58
CA GLN A 62 3.99 11.72 11.84
C GLN A 62 5.48 12.06 11.73
N GLU A 63 6.33 11.21 12.29
CA GLU A 63 7.78 11.41 12.24
C GLU A 63 8.32 11.22 10.82
N ALA A 64 7.76 10.27 10.06
CA ALA A 64 8.05 10.13 8.64
C ALA A 64 7.62 11.37 7.84
N GLN A 65 6.47 11.98 8.19
CA GLN A 65 6.01 13.22 7.55
C GLN A 65 6.92 14.41 7.87
N GLU A 66 7.30 14.56 9.14
CA GLU A 66 8.25 15.60 9.55
C GLU A 66 9.61 15.38 8.89
N ARG A 67 10.07 14.13 8.77
CA ARG A 67 11.32 13.79 8.09
C ARG A 67 11.28 14.08 6.60
N LEU A 68 10.19 13.73 5.92
CA LEU A 68 9.98 14.08 4.50
C LEU A 68 9.98 15.59 4.30
N ARG A 69 9.30 16.33 5.17
CA ARG A 69 9.28 17.79 5.15
C ARG A 69 10.65 18.38 5.43
N ALA A 70 11.41 17.84 6.38
CA ALA A 70 12.76 18.29 6.70
C ALA A 70 13.74 18.01 5.55
N GLU A 71 13.50 16.96 4.78
CA GLU A 71 14.28 16.62 3.60
C GLU A 71 14.04 17.59 2.43
N GLN A 72 13.02 18.48 2.48
CA GLN A 72 12.71 19.64 1.61
C GLN A 72 13.05 19.53 0.11
N CYS A 73 13.18 18.34 -0.45
CA CYS A 73 13.71 18.16 -1.79
C CYS A 73 12.86 17.22 -2.65
N PHE A 74 11.60 17.05 -2.29
CA PHE A 74 10.65 16.23 -3.04
C PHE A 74 9.25 16.87 -2.98
N PRO A 75 8.62 17.24 -4.12
CA PRO A 75 9.08 17.09 -5.50
C PRO A 75 10.21 18.05 -5.93
N VAL A 76 11.02 17.61 -6.89
CA VAL A 76 11.75 18.52 -7.80
C VAL A 76 10.70 19.34 -8.57
N CYS A 77 10.64 20.63 -8.23
CA CYS A 77 10.05 21.77 -8.95
C CYS A 77 8.67 21.60 -9.60
N ASP A 78 7.68 22.29 -9.01
CA ASP A 78 6.94 23.28 -9.80
C ASP A 78 7.02 24.64 -9.08
N PRO A 79 7.77 25.63 -9.61
CA PRO A 79 7.90 26.96 -9.01
C PRO A 79 6.58 27.77 -9.06
N GLY A 80 5.50 27.24 -9.62
CA GLY A 80 4.18 27.89 -9.67
C GLY A 80 3.28 27.67 -8.44
N ARG A 81 3.67 26.83 -7.46
CA ARG A 81 2.79 26.42 -6.34
C ARG A 81 3.08 27.11 -5.00
N ALA A 82 3.52 28.36 -5.03
CA ALA A 82 3.52 29.24 -3.86
C ALA A 82 2.18 29.99 -3.77
N GLY A 83 1.13 29.32 -3.30
CA GLY A 83 -0.16 29.98 -3.08
C GLY A 83 -1.26 28.99 -2.76
N LEU A 84 -1.92 29.19 -1.61
CA LEU A 84 -2.99 28.37 -1.03
C LEU A 84 -2.50 27.20 -0.16
N GLY A 85 -1.78 27.54 0.90
CA GLY A 85 -1.94 26.79 2.14
C GLY A 85 -3.41 26.88 2.59
N PRO A 86 -4.07 25.78 3.00
CA PRO A 86 -5.37 25.88 3.63
C PRO A 86 -5.19 26.67 4.92
N ARG A 87 -5.84 27.83 4.97
CA ARG A 87 -6.07 28.59 6.19
C ARG A 87 -6.96 27.73 7.09
N ILE A 88 -6.35 26.87 7.89
CA ILE A 88 -7.03 26.24 9.02
C ILE A 88 -7.17 27.36 10.06
N ALA A 89 -8.31 28.03 10.00
CA ALA A 89 -8.75 28.92 11.04
C ALA A 89 -8.83 28.13 12.35
N SER A 90 -8.10 28.62 13.33
CA SER A 90 -8.28 28.46 14.77
C SER A 90 -9.60 27.81 15.21
N THR A 91 -9.52 26.55 15.64
CA THR A 91 -10.27 26.08 16.81
C THR A 91 -9.47 24.98 17.50
N GLN A 92 -9.02 25.29 18.71
CA GLN A 92 -8.80 24.35 19.81
C GLN A 92 -7.77 23.24 19.60
N THR A 93 -6.60 23.46 20.21
CA THR A 93 -5.65 22.41 20.61
C THR A 93 -6.38 21.32 21.39
N MET A 94 -6.78 20.25 20.72
CA MET A 94 -6.90 18.94 21.33
C MET A 94 -5.55 18.26 21.13
N ARG A 95 -4.85 18.02 22.25
CA ARG A 95 -3.74 17.08 22.29
C ARG A 95 -4.32 15.72 21.93
N VAL A 96 -4.27 15.36 20.65
CA VAL A 96 -4.55 13.99 20.23
C VAL A 96 -3.37 13.18 20.74
N GLU A 97 -3.54 12.59 21.92
CA GLU A 97 -2.77 11.42 22.30
C GLU A 97 -2.96 10.42 21.16
N LEU A 98 -1.93 10.29 20.32
CA LEU A 98 -1.88 9.31 19.24
C LEU A 98 -1.82 7.95 19.91
N SER A 99 -3.03 7.44 20.12
CA SER A 99 -3.27 6.19 20.78
C SER A 99 -2.50 5.08 20.07
N GLU A 100 -1.92 4.19 20.86
CA GLU A 100 -1.36 2.89 20.49
C GLU A 100 -2.24 2.06 19.52
N THR A 101 -3.48 2.49 19.25
CA THR A 101 -4.41 1.88 18.32
C THR A 101 -3.97 1.98 16.86
N GLU A 102 -3.20 2.99 16.46
CA GLU A 102 -2.78 3.18 15.06
C GLU A 102 -1.59 2.28 14.69
N GLU A 103 -0.64 2.12 15.60
CA GLU A 103 0.49 1.18 15.45
C GLU A 103 0.01 -0.27 15.50
N LYS A 104 -0.92 -0.60 16.41
CA LYS A 104 -1.56 -1.92 16.46
C LYS A 104 -2.32 -2.21 15.17
N LYS A 105 -2.95 -1.21 14.53
CA LYS A 105 -3.60 -1.36 13.22
C LYS A 105 -2.57 -1.65 12.12
N ALA A 106 -1.47 -0.92 12.05
CA ALA A 106 -0.42 -1.16 11.06
C ALA A 106 0.23 -2.56 11.21
N GLN A 107 0.47 -3.00 12.45
CA GLN A 107 0.98 -4.34 12.74
C GLN A 107 -0.04 -5.43 12.39
N SER A 108 -1.31 -5.27 12.80
CA SER A 108 -2.38 -6.20 12.44
C SER A 108 -2.58 -6.29 10.93
N PHE A 109 -2.33 -5.19 10.22
CA PHE A 109 -2.44 -5.16 8.79
C PHE A 109 -1.28 -5.94 8.13
N ALA A 110 -0.04 -5.69 8.56
CA ALA A 110 1.11 -6.43 8.06
C ALA A 110 0.98 -7.95 8.31
N GLU A 111 0.35 -8.36 9.42
CA GLU A 111 -0.01 -9.75 9.68
C GLU A 111 -1.13 -10.27 8.77
N GLN A 112 -2.16 -9.47 8.49
CA GLN A 112 -3.20 -9.85 7.53
C GLN A 112 -2.65 -10.04 6.12
N GLU A 113 -1.70 -9.24 5.68
CA GLU A 113 -1.06 -9.39 4.37
C GLU A 113 -0.28 -10.70 4.27
N LYS A 114 0.49 -11.05 5.31
CA LYS A 114 1.18 -12.35 5.41
C LYS A 114 0.20 -13.50 5.41
N GLU A 115 -0.91 -13.38 6.13
CA GLU A 115 -1.93 -14.43 6.17
C GLU A 115 -2.65 -14.57 4.82
N GLN A 116 -2.92 -13.47 4.11
CA GLN A 116 -3.47 -13.52 2.75
C GLN A 116 -2.50 -14.17 1.76
N GLU A 117 -1.21 -13.84 1.85
CA GLU A 117 -0.20 -14.46 1.00
C GLU A 117 -0.08 -15.97 1.27
N LYS A 118 -0.10 -16.36 2.55
CA LYS A 118 -0.14 -17.76 2.98
C LYS A 118 -1.39 -18.48 2.47
N GLN A 119 -2.57 -17.88 2.58
CA GLN A 119 -3.82 -18.44 2.04
C GLN A 119 -3.76 -18.59 0.52
N ARG A 120 -3.18 -17.62 -0.19
CA ARG A 120 -2.99 -17.69 -1.64
C ARG A 120 -2.04 -18.83 -2.03
N LEU A 121 -0.97 -19.03 -1.25
CA LEU A 121 -0.04 -20.13 -1.47
C LEU A 121 -0.69 -21.49 -1.16
N GLU A 122 -1.49 -21.56 -0.10
CA GLU A 122 -2.24 -22.75 0.28
C GLU A 122 -3.30 -23.11 -0.78
N ALA A 123 -4.01 -22.11 -1.32
CA ALA A 123 -4.93 -22.31 -2.44
C ALA A 123 -4.22 -22.89 -3.67
N LYS A 124 -3.04 -22.36 -4.04
CA LYS A 124 -2.22 -22.94 -5.12
C LYS A 124 -1.78 -24.37 -4.82
N ARG A 125 -1.44 -24.67 -3.55
CA ARG A 125 -1.07 -26.03 -3.12
C ARG A 125 -2.25 -27.00 -3.28
N LEU A 126 -3.45 -26.59 -2.86
CA LEU A 126 -4.67 -27.38 -3.01
C LEU A 126 -5.01 -27.63 -4.48
N GLU A 127 -4.90 -26.61 -5.33
CA GLU A 127 -5.12 -26.77 -6.78
C GLU A 127 -4.16 -27.81 -7.39
N ARG A 128 -2.88 -27.81 -6.98
CA ARG A 128 -1.92 -28.85 -7.40
C ARG A 128 -2.34 -30.23 -6.90
N ILE A 129 -2.81 -30.35 -5.66
CA ILE A 129 -3.30 -31.62 -5.09
C ILE A 129 -4.53 -32.12 -5.86
N GLU A 130 -5.47 -31.25 -6.18
CA GLU A 130 -6.67 -31.61 -6.95
C GLU A 130 -6.33 -32.08 -8.36
N ARG A 131 -5.36 -31.44 -9.04
CA ARG A 131 -4.87 -31.94 -10.34
C ARG A 131 -4.34 -33.36 -10.22
N VAL A 132 -3.52 -33.65 -9.21
CA VAL A 132 -2.98 -35.00 -8.98
C VAL A 132 -4.11 -35.99 -8.67
N ARG A 133 -5.06 -35.61 -7.82
CA ARG A 133 -6.23 -36.46 -7.51
C ARG A 133 -7.05 -36.78 -8.76
N ARG A 134 -7.25 -35.81 -9.66
CA ARG A 134 -7.95 -36.02 -10.93
C ARG A 134 -7.24 -37.07 -11.78
N VAL A 135 -5.93 -36.93 -11.99
CA VAL A 135 -5.12 -37.90 -12.75
C VAL A 135 -5.19 -39.30 -12.12
N ILE A 136 -5.09 -39.41 -10.80
CA ILE A 136 -5.22 -40.71 -10.11
C ILE A 136 -6.61 -41.32 -10.32
N SER A 137 -7.66 -40.51 -10.29
CA SER A 137 -9.03 -40.98 -10.54
C SER A 137 -9.21 -41.48 -11.97
N GLU A 138 -8.64 -40.77 -12.96
CA GLU A 138 -8.64 -41.19 -14.37
C GLU A 138 -7.92 -42.52 -14.56
N LEU A 139 -6.75 -42.71 -13.92
CA LEU A 139 -6.02 -43.99 -13.96
C LEU A 139 -6.80 -45.13 -13.30
N LYS A 140 -7.51 -44.85 -12.20
CA LYS A 140 -8.34 -45.85 -11.52
C LYS A 140 -9.51 -46.31 -12.40
N GLU A 141 -10.14 -45.37 -13.12
CA GLU A 141 -11.23 -45.66 -14.07
C GLU A 141 -10.73 -46.53 -15.23
N LEU A 142 -9.63 -46.13 -15.89
CA LEU A 142 -9.02 -46.91 -16.97
C LEU A 142 -8.64 -48.32 -16.53
N LYS A 143 -8.12 -48.46 -15.31
CA LYS A 143 -7.81 -49.78 -14.74
C LYS A 143 -9.06 -50.63 -14.50
N SER A 144 -10.17 -50.03 -14.07
CA SER A 144 -11.44 -50.74 -13.90
C SER A 144 -12.05 -51.20 -15.22
N GLN A 145 -11.76 -50.52 -16.33
CA GLN A 145 -12.23 -50.90 -17.67
C GLN A 145 -11.41 -52.03 -18.30
N LEU A 146 -10.18 -52.25 -17.83
CA LEU A 146 -9.28 -53.30 -18.31
C LEU A 146 -9.28 -54.57 -17.45
N SER A 147 -9.98 -54.58 -16.31
CA SER A 147 -10.08 -55.71 -15.38
C SER A 147 -11.45 -56.36 -15.44
#